data_AF-A0A1S3NGE4-F1
#
_entry.id   AF-A0A1S3NGE4-F1
#
_cell.length_a   1.000
_cell.length_b   1.000
_cell.length_c   1.000
_cell.angle_alpha   90.00
_cell.angle_beta   90.00
_cell.angle_gamma   90.00
#
_symmetry.space_group_name_H-M   'P 1'
#
loop_
_entity.id
_entity.type
_entity.pdbx_description
1 polymer ?
#
loop_
_entity_poly.entity_id
_entity_poly.type
_entity_poly.pdbx_seq_one_letter_code
_entity_poly.pdbx_strand_id
1 'polypeptide(L)'
;MQAQAQQQEEREVTLNPFQEKKRCEVVEAKQQGGFQQSMSKADCNRKECDICGRRFHPDRLEKHSLICAKVASESKRRGVYDSFKHRYKGTNLDSFIKRSIDP
;
A
#
# COMPACT_ATOMS: atom_id res chain seq x y z
N MET A 1 -33.39 -63.32 0.59
CA MET A 1 -33.30 -61.98 -0.01
C MET A 1 -33.58 -60.93 1.05
N GLN A 2 -32.57 -60.52 1.80
CA GLN A 2 -32.57 -59.23 2.50
C GLN A 2 -31.14 -58.70 2.40
N ALA A 3 -31.01 -57.60 1.67
CA ALA A 3 -29.77 -56.93 1.38
C ALA A 3 -29.34 -56.09 2.58
N GLN A 4 -28.12 -56.29 3.06
CA GLN A 4 -27.50 -55.40 4.04
C GLN A 4 -26.28 -54.77 3.36
N ALA A 5 -26.52 -53.61 2.77
CA ALA A 5 -25.52 -52.71 2.24
C ALA A 5 -24.79 -52.06 3.42
N GLN A 6 -23.58 -52.52 3.71
CA GLN A 6 -22.69 -51.89 4.68
C GLN A 6 -21.79 -50.91 3.93
N GLN A 7 -22.23 -49.65 3.92
CA GLN A 7 -21.49 -48.51 3.43
C GLN A 7 -20.39 -48.20 4.46
N GLN A 8 -19.14 -48.47 4.09
CA GLN A 8 -17.98 -48.08 4.88
C GLN A 8 -17.72 -46.59 4.64
N GLU A 9 -18.21 -45.79 5.59
CA GLU A 9 -17.59 -44.59 6.16
C GLU A 9 -16.71 -43.78 5.20
N GLU A 10 -17.36 -42.85 4.51
CA GLU A 10 -16.67 -41.67 4.00
C GLU A 10 -16.13 -40.93 5.24
N ARG A 11 -14.83 -41.07 5.52
CA ARG A 11 -14.14 -40.20 6.45
C ARG A 11 -14.17 -38.81 5.84
N GLU A 12 -15.22 -38.08 6.16
CA GLU A 12 -15.30 -36.64 5.99
C GLU A 12 -14.06 -36.04 6.66
N VAL A 13 -13.07 -35.69 5.83
CA VAL A 13 -11.96 -34.87 6.27
C VAL A 13 -12.61 -33.55 6.65
N THR A 14 -12.83 -33.36 7.95
CA THR A 14 -13.26 -32.08 8.49
C THR A 14 -12.16 -31.08 8.14
N LEU A 15 -12.35 -30.38 7.02
CA LEU A 15 -11.47 -29.29 6.63
C LEU A 15 -11.51 -28.30 7.78
N ASN A 16 -10.38 -28.20 8.48
CA ASN A 16 -10.18 -27.30 9.60
C ASN A 16 -10.76 -25.92 9.26
N PRO A 17 -11.85 -25.47 9.92
CA PRO A 17 -12.51 -24.19 9.63
C PRO A 17 -11.67 -22.95 10.01
N PHE A 18 -10.37 -23.13 10.24
CA PHE A 18 -9.44 -22.10 10.66
C PHE A 18 -8.74 -21.41 9.50
N GLN A 19 -8.64 -22.05 8.33
CA GLN A 19 -7.77 -21.58 7.24
C GLN A 19 -8.41 -20.51 6.33
N GLU A 20 -9.67 -20.13 6.56
CA GLU A 20 -10.40 -19.20 5.66
C GLU A 20 -10.58 -17.78 6.22
N LYS A 21 -9.78 -17.40 7.21
CA LYS A 21 -9.69 -16.01 7.67
C LYS A 21 -8.39 -15.37 7.19
N LYS A 22 -8.34 -14.96 5.92
CA LYS A 22 -7.67 -13.68 5.58
C LYS A 22 -8.52 -12.50 6.08
N ARG A 23 -8.83 -12.55 7.36
CA ARG A 23 -9.18 -11.42 8.18
C ARG A 23 -7.84 -10.78 8.52
N CYS A 24 -7.73 -9.47 8.33
CA CYS A 24 -6.57 -8.74 8.83
C CYS A 24 -6.39 -9.07 10.31
N GLU A 25 -5.32 -9.80 10.61
CA GLU A 25 -5.00 -10.25 11.94
C GLU A 25 -4.47 -9.06 12.73
N VAL A 26 -5.24 -8.66 13.72
CA VAL A 26 -4.88 -7.60 14.65
C VAL A 26 -3.92 -8.23 15.65
N VAL A 27 -2.62 -8.11 15.41
CA VAL A 27 -1.59 -8.56 16.36
C VAL A 27 -1.64 -7.66 17.60
N GLU A 28 -1.98 -8.23 18.75
CA GLU A 28 -1.97 -7.52 20.04
C GLU A 28 -0.53 -7.20 20.46
N ALA A 29 -0.17 -5.91 20.40
CA ALA A 29 1.14 -5.44 20.79
C ALA A 29 1.26 -5.33 22.32
N LYS A 30 2.03 -6.23 22.95
CA LYS A 30 2.50 -6.03 24.33
C LYS A 30 3.56 -4.91 24.35
N GLN A 31 3.33 -3.93 25.21
CA GLN A 31 4.05 -2.66 25.29
C GLN A 31 5.43 -2.82 25.91
N GLN A 32 6.43 -2.16 25.29
CA GLN A 32 7.58 -1.54 25.96
C GLN A 32 8.29 -0.58 24.99
N GLY A 33 7.99 0.72 25.08
CA GLY A 33 8.90 1.81 24.70
C GLY A 33 9.11 2.17 23.21
N GLY A 34 8.05 2.40 22.43
CA GLY A 34 8.18 2.94 21.06
C GLY A 34 6.97 3.78 20.65
N PHE A 35 7.17 4.76 19.75
CA PHE A 35 6.10 5.59 19.17
C PHE A 35 5.02 4.69 18.53
N GLN A 36 3.89 4.54 19.22
CA GLN A 36 2.82 3.61 18.85
C GLN A 36 1.99 4.20 17.72
N GLN A 37 2.12 3.65 16.50
CA GLN A 37 1.16 3.91 15.45
C GLN A 37 -0.01 2.94 15.64
N SER A 38 -1.12 3.45 16.21
CA SER A 38 -2.34 2.68 16.45
C SER A 38 -2.93 2.19 15.12
N MET A 39 -2.89 0.87 14.90
CA MET A 39 -3.57 0.24 13.76
C MET A 39 -5.07 0.29 14.01
N SER A 40 -5.78 1.09 13.23
CA SER A 40 -7.22 1.22 13.34
C SER A 40 -7.89 0.15 12.48
N LYS A 41 -9.07 -0.34 12.88
CA LYS A 41 -9.87 -1.32 12.12
C LYS A 41 -10.17 -0.88 10.67
N ALA A 42 -9.99 0.40 10.33
CA ALA A 42 -10.13 0.93 8.97
C ALA A 42 -9.05 0.43 7.98
N ASP A 43 -7.96 -0.16 8.47
CA ASP A 43 -6.84 -0.61 7.64
C ASP A 43 -7.09 -1.95 6.94
N CYS A 44 -8.12 -2.69 7.34
CA CYS A 44 -8.39 -4.02 6.78
C CYS A 44 -9.05 -4.02 5.40
N ASN A 45 -9.65 -2.90 4.99
CA ASN A 45 -10.32 -2.74 3.71
C ASN A 45 -9.52 -1.83 2.77
N ARG A 46 -8.20 -2.02 2.69
CA ARG A 46 -7.34 -1.25 1.77
C ARG A 46 -6.86 -2.13 0.63
N LYS A 47 -7.23 -1.73 -0.59
CA LYS A 47 -6.78 -2.33 -1.86
C LYS A 47 -5.58 -1.56 -2.40
N GLU A 48 -4.69 -2.26 -3.10
CA GLU A 48 -3.53 -1.65 -3.74
C GLU A 48 -3.87 -1.06 -5.11
N CYS A 49 -3.08 -0.09 -5.56
CA CYS A 49 -3.17 0.46 -6.90
C CYS A 49 -2.16 -0.23 -7.82
N ASP A 50 -2.62 -0.74 -8.96
CA ASP A 50 -1.78 -1.50 -9.92
C ASP A 50 -0.64 -0.67 -10.55
N ILE A 51 -0.76 0.67 -10.53
CA ILE A 51 0.20 1.58 -11.18
C ILE A 51 1.34 1.96 -10.23
N CYS A 52 1.06 2.10 -8.93
CA CYS A 52 2.03 2.65 -7.96
C CYS A 52 2.20 1.82 -6.68
N GLY A 53 1.47 0.72 -6.51
CA GLY A 53 1.56 -0.19 -5.37
C GLY A 53 1.08 0.36 -4.02
N ARG A 54 0.58 1.60 -3.95
CA ARG A 54 0.08 2.20 -2.70
C ARG A 54 -1.31 1.67 -2.35
N ARG A 55 -1.59 1.51 -1.05
CA ARG A 55 -2.85 0.94 -0.52
C ARG A 55 -3.85 2.03 -0.11
N PHE A 56 -5.06 2.00 -0.67
CA PHE A 56 -6.14 2.95 -0.44
C PHE A 56 -7.46 2.26 -0.04
N HIS A 57 -8.34 2.97 0.66
CA HIS A 57 -9.73 2.56 0.83
C HIS A 57 -10.42 2.49 -0.56
N PRO A 58 -11.31 1.52 -0.85
CA PRO A 58 -11.94 1.37 -2.16
C PRO A 58 -12.54 2.67 -2.71
N ASP A 59 -13.26 3.43 -1.88
CA ASP A 59 -13.88 4.71 -2.30
C ASP A 59 -12.87 5.76 -2.81
N ARG A 60 -11.63 5.72 -2.30
CA ARG A 60 -10.55 6.63 -2.74
C ARG A 60 -9.68 6.02 -3.82
N LEU A 61 -9.65 4.69 -3.94
CA LEU A 61 -8.86 3.98 -4.94
C LEU A 61 -9.32 4.31 -6.36
N GLU A 62 -10.63 4.41 -6.58
CA GLU A 62 -11.20 4.75 -7.89
C GLU A 62 -10.65 6.09 -8.41
N LYS A 63 -10.78 7.15 -7.58
CA LYS A 63 -10.23 8.47 -7.89
C LYS A 63 -8.71 8.45 -8.01
N HIS A 64 -8.05 7.68 -7.14
CA HIS A 64 -6.61 7.52 -7.18
C HIS A 64 -6.13 6.90 -8.49
N SER A 65 -6.79 5.86 -8.99
CA SER A 65 -6.39 5.15 -10.21
C SER A 65 -6.35 6.08 -11.41
N LEU A 66 -7.40 6.89 -11.59
CA LEU A 66 -7.50 7.89 -12.67
C LEU A 66 -6.35 8.92 -12.62
N ILE A 67 -6.08 9.47 -11.44
CA ILE A 67 -5.01 10.46 -11.26
C ILE A 67 -3.64 9.80 -11.39
N CYS A 68 -3.47 8.61 -10.83
CA CYS A 68 -2.20 7.89 -10.83
C CYS A 68 -1.78 7.53 -12.26
N ALA A 69 -2.71 7.14 -13.12
CA ALA A 69 -2.44 6.92 -14.55
C ALA A 69 -1.90 8.18 -15.23
N LYS A 70 -2.57 9.32 -15.02
CA LYS A 70 -2.13 10.62 -15.56
C LYS A 70 -0.78 11.05 -15.00
N VAL A 71 -0.54 10.85 -13.71
CA VAL A 71 0.73 11.22 -13.08
C VAL A 71 1.85 10.30 -13.57
N ALA A 72 1.60 9.01 -13.77
CA ALA A 72 2.59 8.07 -14.28
C ALA A 72 3.01 8.39 -15.72
N SER A 73 2.10 8.87 -16.57
CA SER A 73 2.46 9.31 -17.93
C SER A 73 3.20 10.66 -17.93
N GLU A 74 2.77 11.60 -17.08
CA GLU A 74 3.34 12.95 -17.03
C GLU A 74 4.67 13.03 -16.26
N SER A 75 4.92 12.12 -15.31
CA SER A 75 6.19 12.10 -14.55
C SER A 75 7.40 11.89 -15.45
N LYS A 76 7.23 11.17 -16.57
CA LYS A 76 8.29 10.98 -17.57
C LYS A 76 8.63 12.27 -18.34
N ARG A 77 7.68 13.20 -18.43
CA ARG A 77 7.85 14.49 -19.12
C ARG A 77 8.42 15.57 -18.20
N ARG A 78 8.18 15.47 -16.89
CA ARG A 78 8.68 16.42 -15.90
C ARG A 78 10.10 16.05 -15.49
N GLY A 79 11.03 16.98 -15.62
CA GLY A 79 12.39 16.80 -15.11
C GLY A 79 12.43 16.67 -13.58
N VAL A 80 13.54 16.16 -13.06
CA VAL A 80 13.78 16.09 -11.61
C VAL A 80 13.76 17.50 -11.03
N TYR A 81 12.91 17.72 -10.03
CA TYR A 81 12.85 19.00 -9.33
C TYR A 81 14.08 19.15 -8.44
N ASP A 82 14.92 20.12 -8.76
CA ASP A 82 16.07 20.46 -7.94
C ASP A 82 15.65 21.45 -6.84
N SER A 83 15.47 20.91 -5.63
CA SER A 83 15.13 21.68 -4.43
C SER A 83 16.18 22.74 -4.09
N PHE A 84 17.46 22.49 -4.36
CA PHE A 84 18.52 23.45 -4.10
C PHE A 84 18.35 24.65 -5.02
N LYS A 85 18.24 24.41 -6.33
CA LYS A 85 17.99 25.44 -7.36
C LYS A 85 16.81 26.33 -7.02
N HIS A 86 15.69 25.74 -6.64
CA HIS A 86 14.50 26.50 -6.33
C HIS A 86 14.56 27.26 -5.00
N ARG A 87 15.40 26.82 -4.04
CA ARG A 87 15.56 27.49 -2.74
C ARG A 87 16.37 28.78 -2.85
N TYR A 88 17.45 28.79 -3.63
CA TYR A 88 18.27 29.99 -3.76
C TYR A 88 17.81 30.92 -4.90
N LYS A 89 17.04 30.42 -5.87
CA LYS A 89 16.49 31.23 -6.96
C LYS A 89 15.74 32.45 -6.39
N GLY A 90 16.15 33.65 -6.82
CA GLY A 90 15.53 34.92 -6.38
C GLY A 90 15.97 35.42 -5.01
N THR A 91 16.89 34.72 -4.33
CA THR A 91 17.57 35.23 -3.14
C THR A 91 18.85 35.96 -3.54
N ASN A 92 19.40 36.76 -2.62
CA ASN A 92 20.71 37.41 -2.82
C ASN A 92 21.85 36.43 -3.13
N LEU A 93 21.68 35.14 -2.80
CA LEU A 93 22.67 34.09 -3.02
C LEU A 93 22.69 33.55 -4.46
N ASP A 94 21.64 33.82 -5.25
CA ASP A 94 21.47 33.31 -6.62
C ASP A 94 22.62 33.72 -7.56
N SER A 95 23.06 34.98 -7.46
CA SER A 95 24.14 35.53 -8.30
C SER A 95 25.50 34.92 -7.97
N PHE A 96 25.74 34.56 -6.72
CA PHE A 96 26.99 33.95 -6.27
C PHE A 96 27.09 32.47 -6.64
N ILE A 97 25.96 31.74 -6.54
CA ILE A 97 25.90 30.32 -6.88
C ILE A 97 26.03 30.11 -8.39
N LYS A 98 25.37 30.94 -9.21
CA LYS A 98 25.48 30.87 -10.68
C LYS A 98 26.92 31.04 -11.19
N ARG A 99 27.72 31.86 -10.51
CA ARG A 99 29.13 32.13 -10.88
C ARG A 99 30.09 31.01 -10.49
N SER A 100 29.70 30.13 -9.57
CA SER A 100 30.60 29.13 -8.98
C SER A 100 30.32 27.70 -9.43
N ILE A 101 29.14 27.42 -9.99
CA ILE A 101 28.70 26.06 -10.36
C ILE A 101 28.58 25.84 -11.87
N ASP A 102 28.33 26.89 -12.66
CA ASP A 102 28.34 26.84 -14.12
C ASP A 102 29.63 27.50 -14.64
N PRO A 103 30.62 26.77 -15.20
CA PRO A 103 31.82 27.37 -15.82
C PRO A 103 31.51 28.10 -17.13
#